data_AF-A0A4V2AWV3-F1
#
_entry.id   AF-A0A4V2AWV3-F1
#
_cell.length_a   1.000
_cell.length_b   1.000
_cell.length_c   1.000
_cell.angle_alpha   90.00
_cell.angle_beta   90.00
_cell.angle_gamma   90.00
#
_symmetry.space_group_name_H-M   'P 1'
#
loop_
_entity.id
_entity.type
_entity.pdbx_description
1 polymer ?
#
loop_
_entity_poly.entity_id
_entity_poly.type
_entity_poly.pdbx_seq_one_letter_code
_entity_poly.pdbx_strand_id
1 'polypeptide(L)' 'QLNGPWVHDADPITPPNFGHGMLFQTFDGKLLMTLHSHKSVNGRYIRYPKFFEVDLSGDKLVVGQPYTP' A
#
# COMPACT_ATOMS: atom_id res chain seq x y z
N GLN A 1 -16.55 -3.38 19.42
CA GLN A 1 -15.65 -2.31 19.87
C GLN A 1 -14.23 -2.71 19.47
N LEU A 2 -13.46 -1.83 18.85
CA LEU A 2 -12.15 -2.11 18.24
C LEU A 2 -11.00 -1.80 19.22
N ASN A 3 -11.11 -2.32 20.45
CA ASN A 3 -10.41 -1.78 21.62
C ASN A 3 -8.95 -2.22 21.77
N GLY A 4 -8.42 -3.02 20.84
CA GLY A 4 -7.06 -3.55 20.94
C GLY A 4 -6.88 -4.53 22.12
N PRO A 5 -5.62 -4.83 22.51
CA PRO A 5 -4.39 -4.18 22.06
C PRO A 5 -4.07 -4.47 20.59
N TRP A 6 -3.64 -3.44 19.86
CA TRP A 6 -3.14 -3.58 18.49
C TRP A 6 -1.64 -3.85 18.53
N VAL A 7 -1.22 -4.97 17.96
CA VAL A 7 0.18 -5.37 17.88
C VAL A 7 0.76 -4.86 16.57
N HIS A 8 1.84 -4.08 16.65
CA HIS A 8 2.55 -3.59 15.47
C HIS A 8 3.47 -4.68 14.91
N ASP A 9 3.53 -4.77 13.59
CA ASP A 9 4.60 -5.50 12.93
C ASP A 9 5.95 -4.77 13.10
N ALA A 10 7.03 -5.54 13.20
CA ALA A 10 8.37 -5.00 13.36
C ALA A 10 8.87 -4.30 12.08
N ASP A 11 8.41 -4.78 10.93
CA ASP A 11 8.84 -4.30 9.62
C ASP A 11 7.70 -3.55 8.90
N PRO A 12 8.03 -2.50 8.11
CA PRO A 12 7.04 -1.84 7.27
C PRO A 12 6.57 -2.77 6.14
N ILE A 13 5.29 -2.70 5.82
CA ILE A 13 4.69 -3.49 4.72
C ILE A 13 5.07 -3.01 3.32
N THR A 14 5.66 -1.80 3.19
CA THR A 14 6.09 -1.22 1.91
C THR A 14 7.58 -0.90 1.91
N PRO A 15 8.24 -0.92 0.75
CA PRO A 15 9.57 -0.34 0.60
C PRO A 15 9.62 1.15 0.99
N PRO A 16 10.81 1.72 1.24
CA PRO A 16 10.98 3.16 1.40
C PRO A 16 10.38 3.95 0.23
N ASN A 17 10.00 5.22 0.47
CA ASN A 17 9.40 6.12 -0.53
C ASN A 17 7.96 5.76 -0.96
N PHE A 18 7.22 5.11 -0.06
CA PHE A 18 5.78 4.88 -0.15
C PHE A 18 5.10 5.22 1.17
N GLY A 19 3.84 5.65 1.14
CA GLY A 19 3.08 5.88 2.36
C GLY A 19 1.66 6.40 2.11
N HIS A 20 0.92 6.61 3.21
CA HIS A 20 -0.49 7.02 3.20
C HIS A 20 -1.35 6.02 2.40
N GLY A 21 -1.36 4.77 2.87
CA GLY A 21 -1.98 3.65 2.17
C GLY A 21 -3.47 3.51 2.45
N MET A 22 -4.25 3.14 1.42
CA MET A 22 -5.64 2.72 1.56
C MET A 22 -5.88 1.43 0.79
N LEU A 23 -6.74 0.55 1.32
CA LEU A 23 -7.17 -0.68 0.66
C LEU A 23 -8.51 -0.48 -0.02
N PHE A 24 -8.69 -1.08 -1.20
CA PHE A 24 -9.97 -1.10 -1.91
C PHE A 24 -10.09 -2.33 -2.79
N GLN A 25 -11.32 -2.76 -3.05
CA GLN A 25 -11.64 -3.76 -4.07
C GLN A 25 -11.96 -3.06 -5.38
N THR A 26 -11.38 -3.53 -6.48
CA THR A 26 -11.75 -3.12 -7.83
C THR A 26 -13.14 -3.65 -8.19
N PHE A 27 -13.72 -3.17 -9.29
CA PHE A 27 -15.05 -3.62 -9.74
C PHE A 27 -15.10 -5.11 -10.14
N ASP A 28 -13.96 -5.69 -10.54
CA ASP A 28 -13.79 -7.13 -10.81
C ASP A 28 -13.35 -7.94 -9.58
N GLY A 29 -13.30 -7.32 -8.39
CA GLY A 29 -13.10 -8.01 -7.12
C GLY A 29 -11.64 -8.22 -6.69
N LYS A 30 -10.66 -7.65 -7.40
CA LYS A 30 -9.25 -7.68 -6.98
C LYS A 30 -9.01 -6.72 -5.81
N LEU A 31 -8.32 -7.19 -4.77
CA LEU A 31 -7.91 -6.34 -3.66
C LEU A 31 -6.60 -5.62 -3.98
N LEU A 32 -6.63 -4.29 -3.90
CA LEU A 32 -5.47 -3.43 -4.15
C LEU A 32 -5.21 -2.50 -2.96
N MET A 33 -3.95 -2.09 -2.84
CA MET A 33 -3.52 -0.95 -2.02
C MET A 33 -3.12 0.21 -2.92
N THR A 34 -3.61 1.41 -2.63
CA THR A 34 -3.09 2.67 -3.21
C THR A 34 -2.18 3.37 -2.20
N LEU A 35 -1.05 3.90 -2.66
CA LEU A 35 -0.04 4.61 -1.88
C LEU A 35 0.47 5.81 -2.68
N HIS A 36 0.94 6.85 -2.01
CA HIS A 36 1.74 7.87 -2.68
C HIS A 36 3.21 7.48 -2.70
N SER A 37 3.88 7.69 -3.83
CA SER A 37 5.34 7.64 -3.97
C SER A 37 5.87 8.97 -4.51
N HIS A 38 7.19 9.16 -4.46
CA HIS A 38 7.83 10.41 -4.81
C HIS A 38 8.97 10.22 -5.81
N LYS A 39 9.18 11.23 -6.67
CA LYS A 39 10.35 11.32 -7.54
C LYS A 39 10.79 12.78 -7.72
N SER A 40 12.09 12.99 -7.93
CA SER A 40 12.63 14.28 -8.33
C SER A 40 12.82 14.31 -9.84
N VAL A 41 12.25 15.30 -10.52
CA VAL A 41 12.42 15.51 -11.96
C VAL A 41 12.81 16.97 -12.17
N ASN A 42 14.02 17.21 -12.67
CA ASN A 42 14.55 18.55 -12.90
C ASN A 42 14.45 19.47 -11.67
N GLY A 43 14.77 18.95 -10.48
CA GLY A 43 14.70 19.69 -9.21
C GLY A 43 13.29 19.86 -8.63
N ARG A 44 12.24 19.41 -9.33
CA ARG A 44 10.86 19.41 -8.82
C ARG A 44 10.52 18.09 -8.13
N TYR A 45 10.03 18.19 -6.90
CA TYR A 45 9.47 17.06 -6.17
C TYR A 45 8.05 16.74 -6.64
N ILE A 46 7.82 15.53 -7.15
CA ILE A 46 6.54 15.08 -7.69
C ILE A 46 6.04 13.91 -6.87
N ARG A 47 4.79 14.01 -6.37
CA ARG A 47 4.07 12.90 -5.75
C ARG A 47 3.13 12.28 -6.76
N TYR A 48 3.06 10.96 -6.80
CA TYR A 48 2.22 10.23 -7.75
C TYR A 48 1.70 8.94 -7.11
N PRO A 49 0.49 8.49 -7.48
CA PRO A 49 -0.07 7.27 -6.92
C PRO A 49 0.65 6.03 -7.45
N LYS A 50 0.68 5.00 -6.62
CA LYS A 50 1.14 3.66 -6.93
C LYS A 50 0.11 2.67 -6.42
N PHE A 51 -0.14 1.64 -7.20
CA PHE A 51 -1.04 0.56 -6.84
C PHE A 51 -0.24 -0.73 -6.67
N PHE A 52 -0.61 -1.52 -5.68
CA PHE A 52 -0.06 -2.85 -5.45
C PHE A 52 -1.20 -3.83 -5.22
N GLU A 53 -1.01 -5.06 -5.66
CA GLU A 53 -1.87 -6.16 -5.23
C GLU A 53 -1.67 -6.43 -3.74
N VAL A 54 -2.70 -6.95 -3.09
CA VAL A 54 -2.66 -7.28 -1.66
C VAL A 54 -3.19 -8.67 -1.43
N ASP A 55 -2.47 -9.43 -0.61
CA ASP A 55 -2.92 -10.72 -0.09
C ASP A 55 -3.33 -10.57 1.38
N LEU A 56 -4.56 -11.02 1.68
CA LEU A 56 -5.16 -11.10 3.02
C LEU A 56 -5.60 -12.53 3.36
N SER A 57 -5.09 -13.54 2.68
CA SER A 57 -5.45 -14.95 2.93
C SER A 57 -4.88 -15.50 4.24
N GLY A 58 -3.81 -14.90 4.76
CA GLY A 58 -3.23 -15.21 6.06
C GLY A 58 -3.64 -14.22 7.15
N ASP A 59 -2.90 -14.25 8.26
CA ASP A 59 -3.17 -13.40 9.44
C ASP A 59 -2.63 -11.97 9.32
N LYS A 60 -1.96 -11.66 8.20
CA LYS A 60 -1.31 -10.37 7.97
C LYS A 60 -1.57 -9.88 6.55
N LEU A 61 -1.47 -8.57 6.40
CA LEU A 61 -1.46 -7.93 5.10
C LEU A 61 -0.10 -8.11 4.44
N VAL A 62 -0.09 -8.68 3.24
CA VAL A 62 1.10 -8.77 2.41
C VAL A 62 0.93 -7.93 1.15
N VAL A 63 1.83 -6.98 0.94
CA VAL A 63 1.89 -6.18 -0.30
C VAL A 63 2.59 -7.01 -1.37
N GLY A 64 1.88 -7.22 -2.48
CA GLY A 64 2.33 -8.00 -3.62
C GLY A 64 2.99 -7.15 -4.72
N GLN A 65 2.77 -7.56 -5.97
CA GLN A 65 3.39 -6.91 -7.13
C GLN A 65 2.74 -5.54 -7.43
N PRO A 66 3.50 -4.61 -8.06
CA PRO A 66 2.93 -3.38 -8.59
C PRO A 66 1.82 -3.68 -9.59
N TYR A 67 0.70 -2.97 -9.45
CA TYR A 67 -0.44 -3.05 -10.35
C TYR A 67 -0.44 -1.85 -11.31
N THR A 68 -0.49 -2.13 -12.61
CA THR A 68 -0.76 -1.12 -13.65
C THR A 68 -2.09 -1.47 -14.28
N PRO A 69 -3.10 -0.59 -14.19
CA PRO A 69 -4.39 -0.79 -14.84
C PRO A 69 -4.27 -0.98 -16.36
#